data_AF-A0A8I1MU78-F1
#
_entry.id   AF-A0A8I1MU78-F1
#
_cell.length_a   1.000
_cell.length_b   1.000
_cell.length_c   1.000
_cell.angle_alpha   90.00
_cell.angle_beta   90.00
_cell.angle_gamma   90.00
#
_symmetry.space_group_name_H-M   'P 1'
#
loop_
_entity.id
_entity.type
_entity.pdbx_description
1 polymer ?
#
loop_
_entity_poly.entity_id
_entity_poly.type
_entity_poly.pdbx_seq_one_letter_code
_entity_poly.pdbx_strand_id
1 'polypeptide(L)'
;MTRSILASLSALCLLASSPLVRAETKFLDFASLDPAGLKGENDGTPTLVEDGGAKMIKLSFPASKGYPGFDIPAPNGAWDLSSVSGVVAEVTNTSSEKIGISLRVENAGDWKKSPWNANVVWLAPGATGSVKVKFGESFGKPGFALDPAAVTKIKIFVNAPSAEGAVTVNTIEGFDG
;
A
#
# COMPACT_ATOMS: atom_id res chain seq x y z
N MET A 1 27.60 60.94 27.27
CA MET A 1 28.79 60.24 26.73
C MET A 1 28.69 58.78 27.12
N THR A 2 28.89 57.73 26.34
CA THR A 2 28.95 57.45 24.90
C THR A 2 28.84 55.92 24.83
N ARG A 3 27.90 55.40 24.03
CA ARG A 3 27.85 54.09 23.34
C ARG A 3 28.63 52.89 23.90
N SER A 4 27.97 51.73 23.99
CA SER A 4 28.26 50.59 23.09
C SER A 4 27.25 49.46 23.25
N ILE A 5 26.62 49.11 22.13
CA ILE A 5 25.72 47.97 21.93
C ILE A 5 26.60 46.87 21.32
N LEU A 6 26.68 45.70 21.94
CA LEU A 6 27.23 44.49 21.32
C LEU A 6 26.05 43.56 20.99
N ALA A 7 25.67 43.52 19.72
CA ALA A 7 24.71 42.57 19.20
C ALA A 7 25.46 41.29 18.81
N SER A 8 25.29 40.21 19.58
CA SER A 8 25.74 38.88 19.18
C SER A 8 24.73 38.27 18.22
N LEU A 9 25.16 38.11 16.96
CA LEU A 9 24.40 37.43 15.92
C LEU A 9 24.66 35.92 16.05
N SER A 10 23.79 35.19 16.77
CA SER A 10 23.79 33.73 16.74
C SER A 10 23.02 33.26 15.51
N ALA A 11 23.74 32.94 14.44
CA ALA A 11 23.22 32.18 13.32
C ALA A 11 23.08 30.70 13.74
N LEU A 12 21.87 30.28 14.13
CA LEU A 12 21.55 28.87 14.32
C LEU A 12 21.06 28.32 12.99
N CYS A 13 21.89 27.50 12.33
CA CYS A 13 21.55 26.79 11.10
C CYS A 13 20.29 25.94 11.30
N LEU A 14 19.20 26.28 10.63
CA LEU A 14 18.12 25.33 10.37
C LEU A 14 18.69 24.23 9.46
N LEU A 15 18.91 23.05 10.02
CA LEU A 15 19.00 21.83 9.23
C LEU A 15 17.60 21.59 8.64
N ALA A 16 17.40 22.04 7.41
CA ALA A 16 16.29 21.58 6.60
C ALA A 16 16.54 20.09 6.33
N SER A 17 15.93 19.22 7.13
CA SER A 17 15.77 17.82 6.76
C SER A 17 14.90 17.78 5.51
N SER A 18 15.53 17.80 4.33
CA SER A 18 14.82 17.50 3.10
C SER A 18 14.18 16.12 3.27
N PRO A 19 12.85 15.97 3.14
CA PRO A 19 12.30 14.64 3.02
C PRO A 19 12.98 14.01 1.80
N LEU A 20 13.52 12.80 1.99
CA LEU A 20 13.99 11.99 0.88
C LEU A 20 12.75 11.69 0.05
N VAL A 21 12.44 12.55 -0.93
CA VAL A 21 11.43 12.26 -1.95
C VAL A 21 12.09 11.23 -2.85
N ARG A 22 12.04 9.98 -2.39
CA ARG A 22 12.25 8.80 -3.22
C ARG A 22 11.19 8.85 -4.30
N ALA A 23 11.59 8.65 -5.55
CA ALA A 23 10.65 8.60 -6.66
C ALA A 23 9.81 7.32 -6.51
N GLU A 24 8.66 7.44 -5.85
CA GLU A 24 7.62 6.42 -5.90
C GLU A 24 7.07 6.41 -7.34
N THR A 25 7.18 5.26 -8.02
CA THR A 25 6.81 5.13 -9.44
C THR A 25 5.36 4.69 -9.54
N LYS A 26 4.47 5.62 -9.91
CA LYS A 26 3.04 5.35 -10.10
C LYS A 26 2.81 4.48 -11.34
N PHE A 27 2.53 3.19 -11.15
CA PHE A 27 2.15 2.24 -12.21
C PHE A 27 0.65 1.94 -12.25
N LEU A 28 -0.08 2.34 -11.19
CA LEU A 28 -1.50 2.13 -11.04
C LEU A 28 -2.19 3.46 -10.70
N ASP A 29 -3.22 3.80 -11.48
CA ASP A 29 -4.05 4.96 -11.22
C ASP A 29 -5.49 4.56 -10.91
N PHE A 30 -5.94 4.80 -9.69
CA PHE A 30 -7.30 4.46 -9.26
C PHE A 30 -8.36 5.24 -10.02
N ALA A 31 -8.03 6.41 -10.58
CA ALA A 31 -8.94 7.16 -11.44
C ALA A 31 -9.24 6.44 -12.77
N SER A 32 -8.34 5.57 -13.24
CA SER A 32 -8.51 4.79 -14.47
C SER A 32 -9.17 3.43 -14.27
N LEU A 33 -9.43 3.03 -13.02
CA LEU A 33 -10.04 1.74 -12.73
C LEU A 33 -11.54 1.75 -13.07
N ASP A 34 -12.01 0.66 -13.68
CA ASP A 34 -13.44 0.37 -13.82
C ASP A 34 -13.98 -0.13 -12.46
N PRO A 35 -14.92 0.59 -11.81
CA PRO A 35 -15.53 0.13 -10.56
C PRO A 35 -16.15 -1.27 -10.68
N ALA A 36 -16.72 -1.63 -11.85
CA ALA A 36 -17.33 -2.94 -12.06
C ALA A 36 -16.30 -4.08 -12.15
N GLY A 37 -15.03 -3.74 -12.42
CA GLY A 37 -13.91 -4.68 -12.45
C GLY A 37 -13.38 -5.06 -11.07
N LEU A 38 -13.68 -4.27 -10.03
CA LEU A 38 -13.25 -4.54 -8.65
C LEU A 38 -14.17 -5.59 -8.01
N LYS A 39 -13.73 -6.85 -8.08
CA LYS A 39 -14.45 -7.97 -7.49
C LYS A 39 -13.90 -8.28 -6.11
N GLY A 40 -14.82 -8.29 -5.15
CA GLY A 40 -14.54 -8.72 -3.80
C GLY A 40 -14.36 -10.23 -3.66
N GLU A 41 -13.63 -10.63 -2.63
CA GLU A 41 -13.43 -12.01 -2.21
C GLU A 41 -13.73 -12.16 -0.71
N ASN A 42 -14.22 -13.35 -0.33
CA ASN A 42 -14.52 -13.71 1.06
C ASN A 42 -15.37 -12.64 1.77
N ASP A 43 -16.42 -12.19 1.08
CA ASP A 43 -17.36 -11.16 1.50
C ASP A 43 -16.76 -9.75 1.69
N GLY A 44 -15.51 -9.55 1.25
CA GLY A 44 -14.95 -8.21 1.06
C GLY A 44 -15.69 -7.50 -0.07
N THR A 45 -16.00 -6.22 0.12
CA THR A 45 -16.68 -5.39 -0.89
C THR A 45 -15.81 -4.16 -1.19
N PRO A 46 -15.01 -4.19 -2.28
CA PRO A 46 -14.27 -3.02 -2.73
C PRO A 46 -15.19 -2.03 -3.44
N THR A 47 -15.05 -0.74 -3.14
CA THR A 47 -15.71 0.34 -3.85
C THR A 47 -14.72 1.47 -4.11
N LEU A 48 -14.80 2.09 -5.30
CA LEU A 48 -14.09 3.33 -5.56
C LEU A 48 -14.81 4.47 -4.84
N VAL A 49 -14.07 5.23 -4.06
CA VAL A 49 -14.54 6.41 -3.32
C VAL A 49 -13.66 7.60 -3.65
N GLU A 50 -14.13 8.79 -3.32
CA GLU A 50 -13.38 10.04 -3.49
C GLU A 50 -13.35 10.79 -2.16
N ASP A 51 -12.18 11.25 -1.75
CA ASP A 51 -11.98 12.11 -0.58
C ASP A 51 -10.94 13.18 -0.91
N GLY A 52 -11.25 14.43 -0.62
CA GLY A 52 -10.38 15.56 -0.94
C GLY A 52 -9.98 15.69 -2.43
N GLY A 53 -10.76 15.13 -3.36
CA GLY A 53 -10.45 15.09 -4.80
C GLY A 53 -9.51 13.95 -5.23
N ALA A 54 -9.11 13.06 -4.32
CA ALA A 54 -8.33 11.87 -4.62
C ALA A 54 -9.23 10.62 -4.66
N LYS A 55 -9.05 9.80 -5.70
CA LYS A 55 -9.70 8.48 -5.82
C LYS A 55 -9.01 7.47 -4.90
N MET A 56 -9.81 6.71 -4.15
CA MET A 56 -9.35 5.66 -3.23
C MET A 56 -10.17 4.40 -3.44
N ILE A 57 -9.68 3.26 -2.95
CA ILE A 57 -10.48 2.04 -2.85
C ILE A 57 -10.86 1.80 -1.39
N LYS A 58 -12.14 1.83 -1.07
CA LYS A 58 -12.65 1.39 0.23
C LYS A 58 -12.95 -0.10 0.16
N LEU A 59 -12.39 -0.89 1.06
CA LEU A 59 -12.74 -2.29 1.27
C LEU A 59 -13.58 -2.42 2.53
N SER A 60 -14.87 -2.69 2.39
CA SER A 60 -15.74 -3.07 3.51
C SER A 60 -15.72 -4.58 3.71
N PHE A 61 -15.83 -5.06 4.94
CA PHE A 61 -15.75 -6.48 5.26
C PHE A 61 -16.55 -6.87 6.51
N PRO A 62 -17.04 -8.11 6.60
CA PRO A 62 -17.63 -8.65 7.83
C PRO A 62 -16.55 -9.18 8.78
N ALA A 63 -16.96 -9.57 9.99
CA ALA A 63 -16.17 -10.48 10.81
C ALA A 63 -15.99 -11.81 10.06
N SER A 64 -14.76 -12.25 9.84
CA SER A 64 -14.48 -13.42 8.98
C SER A 64 -13.11 -14.01 9.26
N LYS A 65 -12.99 -15.33 9.10
CA LYS A 65 -11.69 -16.03 9.03
C LYS A 65 -11.20 -16.23 7.59
N GLY A 66 -11.99 -15.81 6.61
CA GLY A 66 -11.77 -16.05 5.18
C GLY A 66 -10.80 -15.07 4.50
N TYR A 67 -10.26 -14.08 5.20
CA TYR A 67 -9.44 -13.02 4.60
C TYR A 67 -10.18 -12.20 3.53
N PRO A 68 -11.16 -11.37 3.92
CA PRO A 68 -11.87 -10.48 3.01
C PRO A 68 -10.90 -9.59 2.23
N GLY A 69 -11.09 -9.49 0.91
CA GLY A 69 -10.14 -8.80 0.06
C GLY A 69 -10.66 -8.56 -1.35
N PHE A 70 -9.76 -8.13 -2.22
CA PHE A 70 -10.02 -7.98 -3.65
C PHE A 70 -8.71 -8.02 -4.44
N ASP A 71 -8.85 -8.31 -5.71
CA ASP A 71 -7.77 -8.36 -6.68
C ASP A 71 -7.85 -7.15 -7.64
N ILE A 72 -6.69 -6.62 -8.03
CA ILE A 72 -6.53 -5.64 -9.09
C ILE A 72 -5.66 -6.31 -10.18
N PRO A 73 -6.26 -6.76 -11.30
CA PRO A 73 -5.51 -7.34 -12.40
C PRO A 73 -4.77 -6.26 -13.19
N ALA A 74 -3.62 -6.61 -13.76
CA ALA A 74 -2.94 -5.75 -14.72
C ALA A 74 -3.81 -5.59 -15.99
N PRO A 75 -4.06 -4.36 -16.47
CA PRO A 75 -5.00 -4.12 -17.58
C PRO A 75 -4.58 -4.81 -18.89
N ASN A 76 -3.28 -5.00 -19.11
CA ASN A 76 -2.72 -5.65 -20.29
C ASN A 76 -2.06 -7.00 -19.97
N GLY A 77 -2.54 -7.68 -18.93
CA GLY A 77 -2.05 -9.01 -18.51
C GLY A 77 -0.84 -8.99 -17.58
N ALA A 78 0.07 -8.02 -17.74
CA ALA A 78 1.17 -7.78 -16.80
C ALA A 78 1.58 -6.31 -16.74
N TRP A 79 2.09 -5.89 -15.57
CA TRP A 79 2.94 -4.73 -15.41
C TRP A 79 4.40 -5.16 -15.47
N ASP A 80 5.22 -4.37 -16.16
CA ASP A 80 6.67 -4.42 -16.03
C ASP A 80 7.11 -3.43 -14.94
N LEU A 81 7.47 -3.98 -13.78
CA LEU A 81 7.96 -3.27 -12.61
C LEU A 81 9.45 -3.52 -12.39
N SER A 82 10.19 -3.92 -13.44
CA SER A 82 11.63 -4.24 -13.35
C SER A 82 12.51 -3.05 -12.93
N SER A 83 12.02 -1.82 -13.10
CA SER A 83 12.71 -0.62 -12.64
C SER A 83 12.64 -0.39 -11.14
N VAL A 84 11.78 -1.12 -10.42
CA VAL A 84 11.59 -0.93 -8.97
C VAL A 84 11.92 -2.15 -8.12
N SER A 85 12.17 -1.93 -6.84
CA SER A 85 12.51 -2.99 -5.89
C SER A 85 11.30 -3.71 -5.29
N GLY A 86 10.11 -3.13 -5.44
CA GLY A 86 8.88 -3.70 -4.91
C GLY A 86 7.67 -2.79 -5.08
N VAL A 87 6.58 -3.16 -4.43
CA VAL A 87 5.32 -2.39 -4.38
C VAL A 87 5.02 -1.95 -2.96
N VAL A 88 4.54 -0.73 -2.80
CA VAL A 88 4.02 -0.17 -1.55
C VAL A 88 2.55 0.20 -1.73
N ALA A 89 1.75 -0.01 -0.69
CA ALA A 89 0.42 0.57 -0.60
C ALA A 89 0.32 1.43 0.66
N GLU A 90 -0.22 2.64 0.52
CA GLU A 90 -0.69 3.42 1.67
C GLU A 90 -2.14 3.04 1.97
N VAL A 91 -2.40 2.70 3.24
CA VAL A 91 -3.69 2.19 3.69
C VAL A 91 -4.09 2.86 5.00
N THR A 92 -5.39 3.08 5.18
CA THR A 92 -5.96 3.61 6.42
C THR A 92 -6.91 2.59 7.03
N ASN A 93 -6.76 2.34 8.32
CA ASN A 93 -7.73 1.57 9.08
C ASN A 93 -8.91 2.44 9.51
N THR A 94 -10.03 2.33 8.82
CA THR A 94 -11.27 3.06 9.14
C THR A 94 -12.25 2.26 10.02
N SER A 95 -11.84 1.07 10.48
CA SER A 95 -12.63 0.26 11.40
C SER A 95 -12.42 0.66 12.86
N SER A 96 -13.23 0.11 13.76
CA SER A 96 -13.13 0.34 15.20
C SER A 96 -12.09 -0.56 15.89
N GLU A 97 -11.49 -1.52 15.19
CA GLU A 97 -10.57 -2.52 15.75
C GLU A 97 -9.17 -2.40 15.16
N LYS A 98 -8.16 -2.87 15.88
CA LYS A 98 -6.81 -3.03 15.29
C LYS A 98 -6.88 -4.09 14.19
N ILE A 99 -6.40 -3.76 13.00
CA ILE A 99 -6.52 -4.65 11.85
C ILE A 99 -5.20 -4.83 11.10
N GLY A 100 -4.97 -6.04 10.60
CA GLY A 100 -3.84 -6.36 9.73
C GLY A 100 -4.28 -6.22 8.28
N ILE A 101 -3.65 -5.33 7.52
CA ILE A 101 -3.90 -5.12 6.09
C ILE A 101 -2.71 -5.68 5.33
N SER A 102 -2.98 -6.64 4.45
CA SER A 102 -1.96 -7.30 3.64
C SER A 102 -1.98 -6.79 2.21
N LEU A 103 -0.79 -6.66 1.66
CA LEU A 103 -0.52 -6.47 0.24
C LEU A 103 0.15 -7.73 -0.29
N ARG A 104 -0.28 -8.17 -1.47
CA ARG A 104 0.34 -9.28 -2.19
C ARG A 104 0.52 -8.91 -3.65
N VAL A 105 1.68 -9.26 -4.20
CA VAL A 105 2.08 -9.05 -5.59
C VAL A 105 2.28 -10.41 -6.23
N GLU A 106 1.71 -10.62 -7.41
CA GLU A 106 1.66 -11.94 -8.05
C GLU A 106 2.24 -11.94 -9.46
N ASN A 107 2.90 -13.05 -9.82
CA ASN A 107 3.08 -13.45 -11.20
C ASN A 107 1.99 -14.45 -11.61
N ALA A 108 1.92 -14.77 -12.90
CA ALA A 108 1.11 -15.89 -13.37
C ALA A 108 1.59 -17.23 -12.76
N GLY A 109 0.64 -18.14 -12.48
CA GLY A 109 0.97 -19.50 -12.07
C GLY A 109 -0.12 -20.15 -11.25
N ASP A 110 0.11 -21.42 -10.90
CA ASP A 110 -0.74 -22.14 -9.93
C ASP A 110 -0.58 -21.50 -8.55
N TRP A 111 -1.67 -20.96 -8.00
CA TRP A 111 -1.67 -20.29 -6.70
C TRP A 111 -1.14 -21.17 -5.56
N LYS A 112 -1.26 -22.51 -5.68
CA LYS A 112 -0.76 -23.48 -4.69
C LYS A 112 0.77 -23.54 -4.64
N LYS A 113 1.44 -23.07 -5.70
CA LYS A 113 2.91 -22.92 -5.73
C LYS A 113 3.37 -21.58 -5.17
N SER A 114 2.43 -20.76 -4.71
CA SER A 114 2.68 -19.44 -4.17
C SER A 114 3.54 -18.53 -5.07
N PRO A 115 3.14 -18.30 -6.34
CA PRO A 115 3.87 -17.42 -7.28
C PRO A 115 3.67 -15.94 -6.93
N TRP A 116 3.93 -15.58 -5.67
CA TRP A 116 3.62 -14.29 -5.11
C TRP A 116 4.53 -13.92 -3.94
N ASN A 117 4.68 -12.62 -3.73
CA ASN A 117 5.27 -12.04 -2.54
C ASN A 117 4.20 -11.30 -1.74
N ALA A 118 4.27 -11.31 -0.41
CA ALA A 118 3.26 -10.67 0.42
C ALA A 118 3.84 -10.10 1.71
N ASN A 119 3.20 -9.07 2.24
CA ASN A 119 3.52 -8.51 3.54
C ASN A 119 2.26 -7.93 4.20
N VAL A 120 2.36 -7.59 5.47
CA VAL A 120 1.25 -7.09 6.28
C VAL A 120 1.69 -5.88 7.11
N VAL A 121 0.79 -4.91 7.25
CA VAL A 121 0.88 -3.85 8.25
C VAL A 121 -0.27 -3.98 9.24
N TRP A 122 0.01 -3.81 10.53
CA TRP A 122 -1.01 -3.82 11.58
C TRP A 122 -1.26 -2.40 12.07
N LEU A 123 -2.48 -1.91 11.90
CA LEU A 123 -2.86 -0.53 12.17
C LEU A 123 -3.92 -0.45 13.26
N ALA A 124 -3.74 0.46 14.21
CA ALA A 124 -4.76 0.83 15.17
C ALA A 124 -5.97 1.50 14.46
N PRO A 125 -7.14 1.59 15.11
CA PRO A 125 -8.26 2.35 14.57
C PRO A 125 -7.86 3.79 14.20
N GLY A 126 -8.27 4.24 13.01
CA GLY A 126 -7.97 5.58 12.49
C GLY A 126 -6.53 5.80 12.00
N ALA A 127 -5.63 4.83 12.16
CA ALA A 127 -4.25 4.98 11.75
C ALA A 127 -4.08 4.75 10.24
N THR A 128 -3.23 5.56 9.62
CA THR A 128 -2.71 5.37 8.26
C THR A 128 -1.28 4.84 8.33
N GLY A 129 -0.92 3.96 7.41
CA GLY A 129 0.45 3.47 7.28
C GLY A 129 0.68 2.79 5.95
N SER A 130 1.91 2.31 5.75
CA SER A 130 2.32 1.68 4.51
C SER A 130 2.58 0.19 4.70
N VAL A 131 2.12 -0.63 3.75
CA VAL A 131 2.54 -2.03 3.60
C VAL A 131 3.45 -2.14 2.39
N LYS A 132 4.67 -2.65 2.60
CA LYS A 132 5.70 -2.78 1.56
C LYS A 132 5.96 -4.24 1.24
N VAL A 133 5.90 -4.61 -0.03
CA VAL A 133 6.28 -5.92 -0.56
C VAL A 133 7.49 -5.74 -1.44
N LYS A 134 8.65 -6.18 -0.95
CA LYS A 134 9.88 -6.24 -1.75
C LYS A 134 9.88 -7.52 -2.59
N PHE A 135 10.29 -7.43 -3.84
CA PHE A 135 10.37 -8.60 -4.71
C PHE A 135 11.42 -9.59 -4.19
N GLY A 136 11.07 -10.87 -4.20
CA GLY A 136 11.87 -11.94 -3.60
C GLY A 136 11.63 -12.16 -2.10
N GLU A 137 10.77 -11.38 -1.45
CA GLU A 137 10.53 -11.46 0.00
C GLU A 137 9.04 -11.58 0.35
N SER A 138 8.74 -12.39 1.36
CA SER A 138 7.43 -12.44 2.00
C SER A 138 7.58 -12.33 3.51
N PHE A 139 6.83 -11.41 4.12
CA PHE A 139 6.82 -11.19 5.57
C PHE A 139 8.22 -10.98 6.18
N GLY A 140 9.08 -10.25 5.46
CA GLY A 140 10.46 -9.96 5.87
C GLY A 140 11.44 -11.13 5.77
N LYS A 141 11.07 -12.20 5.04
CA LYS A 141 11.90 -13.39 4.81
C LYS A 141 12.02 -13.66 3.31
N PRO A 142 13.04 -14.41 2.86
CA PRO A 142 13.07 -14.90 1.48
C PRO A 142 11.76 -15.60 1.10
N GLY A 143 11.20 -15.21 -0.05
CA GLY A 143 9.94 -15.70 -0.59
C GLY A 143 10.12 -16.22 -2.02
N PHE A 144 9.01 -16.28 -2.77
CA PHE A 144 9.05 -16.60 -4.19
C PHE A 144 9.96 -15.61 -4.94
N ALA A 145 10.80 -16.11 -5.84
CA ALA A 145 11.63 -15.31 -6.74
C ALA A 145 10.74 -14.70 -7.82
N LEU A 146 9.97 -13.68 -7.43
CA LEU A 146 9.02 -12.99 -8.28
C LEU A 146 9.74 -12.29 -9.43
N ASP A 147 9.26 -12.50 -10.65
CA ASP A 147 9.71 -11.78 -11.84
C ASP A 147 9.04 -10.40 -11.89
N PRO A 148 9.78 -9.31 -11.64
CA PRO A 148 9.20 -7.98 -11.62
C PRO A 148 8.73 -7.52 -13.00
N ALA A 149 9.21 -8.11 -14.10
CA ALA A 149 8.77 -7.77 -15.45
C ALA A 149 7.41 -8.39 -15.84
N ALA A 150 6.86 -9.26 -14.98
CA ALA A 150 5.67 -10.06 -15.29
C ALA A 150 4.63 -10.05 -14.16
N VAL A 151 4.46 -8.91 -13.47
CA VAL A 151 3.49 -8.78 -12.37
C VAL A 151 2.08 -8.76 -12.94
N THR A 152 1.27 -9.77 -12.66
CA THR A 152 -0.07 -9.91 -13.27
C THR A 152 -1.18 -9.33 -12.41
N LYS A 153 -0.95 -9.23 -11.10
CA LYS A 153 -2.01 -8.91 -10.15
C LYS A 153 -1.47 -8.34 -8.84
N ILE A 154 -2.20 -7.36 -8.30
CA ILE A 154 -2.07 -6.89 -6.92
C ILE A 154 -3.29 -7.36 -6.14
N LYS A 155 -3.08 -7.84 -4.91
CA LYS A 155 -4.15 -8.21 -3.99
C LYS A 155 -4.03 -7.43 -2.70
N ILE A 156 -5.16 -6.89 -2.24
CA ILE A 156 -5.32 -6.31 -0.90
C ILE A 156 -6.32 -7.17 -0.13
N PHE A 157 -5.99 -7.50 1.11
CA PHE A 157 -6.89 -8.26 1.97
C PHE A 157 -6.66 -7.98 3.45
N VAL A 158 -7.68 -8.29 4.25
CA VAL A 158 -7.70 -8.05 5.68
C VAL A 158 -7.46 -9.36 6.43
N ASN A 159 -6.60 -9.34 7.45
CA ASN A 159 -6.20 -10.52 8.21
C ASN A 159 -7.25 -10.93 9.23
N ALA A 160 -8.10 -11.89 8.84
CA ALA A 160 -9.06 -12.58 9.70
C ALA A 160 -9.81 -11.66 10.71
N PRO A 161 -10.51 -10.60 10.22
CA PRO A 161 -11.17 -9.60 11.06
C PRO A 161 -12.14 -10.25 12.06
N SER A 162 -12.12 -9.79 13.32
CA SER A 162 -13.03 -10.28 14.37
C SER A 162 -14.35 -9.51 14.45
N ALA A 163 -14.45 -8.38 13.76
CA ALA A 163 -15.63 -7.53 13.66
C ALA A 163 -15.79 -7.06 12.21
N GLU A 164 -17.00 -6.63 11.85
CA GLU A 164 -17.19 -5.90 10.59
C GLU A 164 -16.48 -4.54 10.63
N GLY A 165 -16.14 -4.03 9.45
CA GLY A 165 -15.45 -2.75 9.34
C GLY A 165 -15.09 -2.39 7.90
N ALA A 166 -14.23 -1.39 7.78
CA ALA A 166 -13.67 -1.00 6.50
C ALA A 166 -12.23 -0.52 6.63
N VAL A 167 -11.49 -0.61 5.53
CA VAL A 167 -10.19 0.04 5.34
C VAL A 167 -10.22 0.81 4.03
N THR A 168 -9.36 1.81 3.88
CA THR A 168 -9.10 2.45 2.59
C THR A 168 -7.71 2.10 2.10
N VAL A 169 -7.59 1.94 0.79
CA VAL A 169 -6.34 1.91 0.05
C VAL A 169 -6.23 3.23 -0.66
N ASN A 170 -5.25 4.02 -0.27
CA ASN A 170 -5.09 5.41 -0.72
C ASN A 170 -4.23 5.46 -1.98
N THR A 171 -3.14 4.68 -1.99
CA THR A 171 -2.23 4.55 -3.14
C THR A 171 -1.68 3.13 -3.25
N ILE A 172 -1.26 2.75 -4.46
CA ILE A 172 -0.41 1.57 -4.73
C ILE A 172 0.63 1.99 -5.77
N GLU A 173 1.90 1.92 -5.40
CA GLU A 173 3.03 2.48 -6.17
C GLU A 173 4.25 1.55 -6.10
N GLY A 174 5.17 1.71 -7.04
CA GLY A 174 6.48 1.04 -7.01
C GLY A 174 7.48 1.83 -6.17
N PHE A 175 8.37 1.15 -5.43
CA PHE A 175 9.35 1.80 -4.56
C PHE A 175 10.79 1.26 -4.73
N ASP A 176 11.80 2.15 -4.64
CA ASP A 176 13.24 1.86 -4.98
C ASP A 176 14.26 1.92 -3.85
N GLY A 177 14.73 0.75 -3.38
CA GLY A 177 15.73 0.57 -2.30
C GLY A 177 15.76 1.54 -1.14
#